data_AF-A0A8S3W8M5-F1
#
_entry.id   AF-A0A8S3W8M5-F1
#
_cell.length_a   1.000
_cell.length_b   1.000
_cell.length_c   1.000
_cell.angle_alpha   90.00
_cell.angle_beta   90.00
_cell.angle_gamma   90.00
#
_symmetry.space_group_name_H-M   'P 1'
#
loop_
_entity.id
_entity.type
_entity.pdbx_description
1 polymer ?
#
loop_
_entity_poly.entity_id
_entity_poly.type
_entity_poly.pdbx_seq_one_letter_code
_entity_poly.pdbx_strand_id
1 'polypeptide(L)'
;MSRSVTVAVAYIMSVTPLTWREALKVVRAGRAVANPNMGFQRQLQDFETYKLVEERRRLKERYPSLALADSDLAECRVMLDSYQDMLKQKTICEGKCAMGRQCPTGVCRTGSKRQPRTRRPSGAAGAEAGSAGLKRSPSTLSTTSTASGYRPRSSPAGLYSYTGRK
;
A
#
# COMPACT_ATOMS: atom_id res chain seq x y z
N MET A 1 4.27 4.40 -0.28
CA MET A 1 4.47 4.87 -1.67
C MET A 1 3.17 5.14 -2.43
N SER A 2 2.12 4.34 -2.29
CA SER A 2 0.90 4.48 -3.12
C SER A 2 0.07 5.75 -2.90
N ARG A 3 -0.06 6.25 -1.67
CA ARG A 3 -0.98 7.35 -1.32
C ARG A 3 -0.67 8.65 -2.07
N SER A 4 0.60 9.09 -2.04
CA SER A 4 1.01 10.33 -2.73
C SER A 4 0.92 10.23 -4.24
N VAL A 5 1.22 9.05 -4.81
CA VAL A 5 1.10 8.80 -6.25
C VAL A 5 -0.36 8.97 -6.70
N THR A 6 -1.33 8.43 -5.94
CA THR A 6 -2.75 8.57 -6.29
C THR A 6 -3.19 10.03 -6.35
N VAL A 7 -2.78 10.85 -5.38
CA VAL A 7 -3.14 12.28 -5.35
C VAL A 7 -2.49 13.03 -6.51
N ALA A 8 -1.21 12.75 -6.81
CA ALA A 8 -0.52 13.36 -7.95
C ALA A 8 -1.19 13.00 -9.30
N VAL A 9 -1.58 11.74 -9.48
CA VAL A 9 -2.31 11.29 -10.68
C VAL A 9 -3.65 12.00 -10.80
N ALA A 10 -4.43 12.07 -9.72
CA ALA A 10 -5.71 12.77 -9.72
C ALA A 10 -5.55 14.26 -10.07
N TYR A 11 -4.52 14.92 -9.53
CA TYR A 11 -4.22 16.31 -9.87
C TYR A 11 -3.90 16.51 -11.35
N ILE A 12 -3.00 15.69 -11.92
CA ILE A 12 -2.66 15.75 -13.35
C ILE A 12 -3.90 15.57 -14.22
N MET A 13 -4.78 14.61 -13.87
CA MET A 13 -6.05 14.42 -14.57
C MET A 13 -6.95 15.66 -14.49
N SER A 14 -6.97 16.35 -13.35
CA SER A 14 -7.81 17.54 -13.13
C SER A 14 -7.32 18.77 -13.91
N VAL A 15 -6.02 18.90 -14.17
CA VAL A 15 -5.44 20.06 -14.90
C VAL A 15 -5.12 19.78 -16.37
N THR A 16 -5.12 18.52 -16.80
CA THR A 16 -4.89 18.12 -18.21
C THR A 16 -6.03 17.25 -18.74
N PRO A 17 -6.21 17.07 -20.06
CA PRO A 17 -7.20 16.14 -20.62
C PRO A 17 -6.91 14.64 -20.41
N LEU A 18 -5.81 14.27 -19.73
CA LEU A 18 -5.36 12.88 -19.61
C LEU A 18 -6.28 11.98 -18.77
N THR A 19 -6.31 10.69 -19.14
CA THR A 19 -6.92 9.60 -18.35
C THR A 19 -6.07 9.25 -17.13
N TRP A 20 -6.61 8.50 -16.16
CA TRP A 20 -5.82 8.07 -14.99
C TRP A 20 -4.63 7.19 -15.37
N ARG A 21 -4.75 6.43 -16.45
CA ARG A 21 -3.66 5.55 -16.93
C ARG A 21 -2.54 6.36 -17.54
N GLU A 22 -2.87 7.40 -18.33
CA GLU A 22 -1.87 8.29 -18.92
C GLU A 22 -1.21 9.17 -17.85
N ALA A 23 -1.98 9.77 -16.96
CA ALA A 23 -1.46 10.53 -15.83
C ALA A 23 -0.55 9.65 -14.95
N LEU A 24 -0.88 8.37 -14.73
CA LEU A 24 0.02 7.45 -14.06
C LEU A 24 1.34 7.23 -14.83
N LYS A 25 1.32 7.15 -16.17
CA LYS A 25 2.55 7.06 -16.97
C LYS A 25 3.40 8.32 -16.82
N VAL A 26 2.81 9.51 -16.81
CA VAL A 26 3.51 10.78 -16.53
C VAL A 26 4.23 10.71 -15.18
N VAL A 27 3.54 10.29 -14.11
CA VAL A 27 4.19 10.14 -12.79
C VAL A 27 5.29 9.08 -12.81
N ARG A 28 5.11 7.99 -13.57
CA ARG A 28 6.12 6.94 -13.71
C ARG A 28 7.34 7.39 -14.51
N ALA A 29 7.21 8.39 -15.37
CA ALA A 29 8.34 8.99 -16.07
C ALA A 29 9.33 9.63 -15.09
N GLY A 30 8.83 10.41 -14.12
CA GLY A 30 9.66 11.00 -13.06
C GLY A 30 9.99 10.04 -11.91
N ARG A 31 9.19 8.98 -11.73
CA ARG A 31 9.35 8.00 -10.65
C ARG A 31 8.93 6.60 -11.08
N ALA A 32 9.86 5.82 -11.64
CA ALA A 32 9.60 4.48 -12.18
C ALA A 32 8.86 3.50 -11.24
N VAL A 33 9.09 3.62 -9.92
CA VAL A 33 8.47 2.79 -8.87
C VAL A 33 7.04 3.18 -8.50
N ALA A 34 6.48 4.24 -9.08
CA ALA A 34 5.12 4.69 -8.82
C ALA A 34 4.10 3.62 -9.25
N ASN A 35 3.43 3.02 -8.27
CA ASN A 35 2.44 1.97 -8.50
C ASN A 35 1.34 2.05 -7.43
N PRO A 36 0.21 2.72 -7.71
CA PRO A 36 -0.93 2.72 -6.82
C PRO A 36 -1.47 1.30 -6.60
N ASN A 37 -1.92 0.98 -5.39
CA ASN A 37 -2.56 -0.32 -5.15
C ASN A 37 -3.89 -0.43 -5.93
N MET A 38 -4.40 -1.66 -6.10
CA MET A 38 -5.63 -1.90 -6.87
C MET A 38 -6.85 -1.13 -6.36
N GLY A 39 -6.94 -0.87 -5.05
CA GLY A 39 -8.00 -0.06 -4.46
C GLY A 39 -7.95 1.38 -4.96
N PHE A 40 -6.77 1.99 -4.96
CA PHE A 40 -6.58 3.35 -5.48
C PHE A 40 -6.71 3.43 -7.00
N GLN A 41 -6.30 2.39 -7.75
CA GLN A 41 -6.53 2.36 -9.19
C GLN A 41 -8.03 2.37 -9.52
N ARG A 42 -8.85 1.61 -8.76
CA ARG A 42 -10.32 1.67 -8.89
C ARG A 42 -10.85 3.06 -8.53
N GLN A 43 -10.39 3.65 -7.43
CA GLN A 43 -10.81 5.01 -7.07
C GLN A 43 -10.44 6.06 -8.13
N LEU A 44 -9.29 5.92 -8.79
CA LEU A 44 -8.90 6.79 -9.91
C LEU A 44 -9.79 6.58 -11.14
N GLN A 45 -10.16 5.34 -11.44
CA GLN A 45 -11.11 5.01 -12.50
C GLN A 45 -12.51 5.58 -12.21
N ASP A 46 -12.99 5.44 -10.97
CA ASP A 46 -14.26 6.03 -10.53
C ASP A 46 -14.20 7.56 -10.59
N PHE A 47 -13.07 8.15 -10.20
CA PHE A 47 -12.85 9.59 -10.30
C PHE A 47 -12.92 10.06 -11.76
N GLU A 48 -12.23 9.38 -12.68
CA GLU A 48 -12.29 9.66 -14.13
C GLU A 48 -13.73 9.61 -14.66
N THR A 49 -14.49 8.60 -14.23
CA THR A 49 -15.83 8.31 -14.78
C THR A 49 -16.89 9.26 -14.23
N TYR A 50 -16.87 9.55 -12.93
CA TYR A 50 -18.00 10.18 -12.24
C TYR A 50 -17.73 11.59 -11.72
N LYS A 51 -16.46 11.98 -11.53
CA LYS A 51 -16.12 13.22 -10.79
C LYS A 51 -15.19 14.16 -11.55
N LEU A 52 -14.44 13.66 -12.53
CA LEU A 52 -13.39 14.41 -13.19
C LEU A 52 -13.91 15.62 -13.97
N VAL A 53 -15.06 15.47 -14.65
CA VAL A 53 -15.69 16.56 -15.41
C VAL A 53 -16.05 17.71 -14.49
N GLU A 54 -16.70 17.41 -13.37
CA GLU A 54 -17.10 18.38 -12.36
C GLU A 54 -15.87 19.05 -11.70
N GLU A 55 -14.83 18.27 -11.42
CA GLU A 55 -13.59 18.81 -10.85
C GLU A 55 -12.88 19.78 -11.81
N ARG A 56 -12.83 19.44 -13.11
CA ARG A 56 -12.31 20.35 -14.15
C ARG A 56 -13.13 21.63 -14.23
N ARG A 57 -14.47 21.54 -14.17
CA ARG A 57 -15.37 22.71 -14.13
C ARG A 57 -15.06 23.60 -12.91
N ARG A 58 -14.99 22.99 -11.73
CA ARG A 58 -14.67 23.69 -10.46
C ARG A 58 -13.33 24.42 -10.52
N LEU A 59 -12.29 23.80 -11.10
CA LEU A 59 -10.99 24.44 -11.27
C LEU A 59 -11.04 25.61 -12.25
N LYS A 60 -11.75 25.47 -13.37
CA LYS A 60 -11.94 26.56 -14.35
C LYS A 60 -12.66 27.77 -13.73
N GLU A 61 -13.67 27.53 -12.91
CA GLU A 61 -14.40 28.60 -12.23
C GLU A 61 -13.56 29.32 -11.18
N ARG A 62 -12.71 28.56 -10.47
CA ARG A 62 -11.83 29.13 -9.44
C ARG A 62 -10.61 29.83 -10.03
N TYR A 63 -10.11 29.37 -11.18
CA TYR A 63 -8.89 29.87 -11.83
C TYR A 63 -9.12 30.07 -13.33
N PRO A 64 -9.80 31.15 -13.74
CA PRO A 64 -10.28 31.32 -15.12
C PRO A 64 -9.18 31.57 -16.16
N SER A 65 -8.01 32.04 -15.74
CA SER A 65 -6.93 32.42 -16.68
C SER A 65 -6.45 31.24 -17.52
N LEU A 66 -6.49 30.02 -16.97
CA LEU A 66 -6.03 28.77 -17.61
C LEU A 66 -4.64 28.91 -18.29
N ALA A 67 -3.84 29.87 -17.84
CA ALA A 67 -2.62 30.29 -18.53
C ALA A 67 -1.56 29.18 -18.63
N LEU A 68 -1.62 28.20 -17.73
CA LEU A 68 -0.70 27.08 -17.69
C LEU A 68 -1.21 25.83 -18.43
N ALA A 69 -2.47 25.79 -18.87
CA ALA A 69 -3.08 24.56 -19.37
C ALA A 69 -2.32 23.95 -20.57
N ASP A 70 -1.88 24.79 -21.51
CA ASP A 70 -1.11 24.34 -22.67
C ASP A 70 0.31 23.92 -22.30
N SER A 71 0.95 24.65 -21.37
CA SER A 71 2.29 24.33 -20.87
C SER A 71 2.30 23.02 -20.09
N ASP A 72 1.34 22.84 -19.18
CA ASP A 72 1.17 21.62 -18.37
C ASP A 72 0.94 20.40 -19.27
N LEU A 73 0.11 20.56 -20.31
CA LEU A 73 -0.13 19.50 -21.28
C LEU A 73 1.12 19.19 -22.13
N ALA A 74 1.86 20.22 -22.56
CA ALA A 74 3.10 20.04 -23.29
C ALA A 74 4.16 19.30 -22.45
N GLU A 75 4.31 19.66 -21.18
CA GLU A 75 5.21 18.98 -20.26
C GLU A 75 4.78 17.52 -20.02
N CYS A 76 3.47 17.28 -19.85
CA CYS A 76 2.95 15.92 -19.74
C CYS A 76 3.25 15.08 -20.99
N ARG A 77 3.20 15.66 -22.19
CA ARG A 77 3.55 14.96 -23.44
C ARG A 77 5.02 14.56 -23.46
N VAL A 78 5.93 15.47 -23.11
CA VAL A 78 7.37 15.17 -22.98
C VAL A 78 7.61 14.02 -21.99
N MET A 79 6.91 14.03 -20.86
CA MET A 79 7.00 12.97 -19.86
C MET A 79 6.45 11.64 -20.37
N LEU A 80 5.38 11.65 -21.16
CA LEU A 80 4.86 10.43 -21.80
C LEU A 80 5.85 9.85 -22.82
N ASP A 81 6.51 10.70 -23.60
CA ASP A 81 7.55 10.27 -24.56
C ASP A 81 8.75 9.66 -23.82
N SER A 82 9.21 10.31 -22.75
CA SER A 82 10.25 9.78 -21.86
C SER A 82 9.86 8.41 -21.29
N TYR A 83 8.60 8.23 -20.86
CA TYR A 83 8.09 6.93 -20.41
C TYR A 83 8.17 5.86 -21.51
N GLN A 84 7.82 6.20 -22.76
CA GLN A 84 7.94 5.27 -23.89
C GLN A 84 9.39 4.89 -24.17
N ASP A 85 10.31 5.85 -24.12
CA ASP A 85 11.72 5.58 -24.37
C ASP A 85 12.34 4.70 -23.28
N MET A 86 11.95 4.91 -22.02
CA MET A 86 12.33 4.01 -20.92
C MET A 86 11.79 2.58 -21.09
N LEU A 87 10.60 2.41 -21.68
CA LEU A 87 10.09 1.08 -22.03
C LEU A 87 10.91 0.44 -23.15
N LYS A 88 11.26 1.18 -24.21
CA LYS A 88 12.10 0.70 -25.33
C LYS A 88 13.49 0.29 -24.85
N GLN A 89 14.09 1.09 -23.96
CA GLN A 89 15.38 0.82 -23.33
C GLN A 89 15.32 -0.28 -22.27
N LYS A 90 14.13 -0.77 -21.94
CA LYS A 90 13.90 -1.79 -20.90
C LYS A 90 14.44 -1.35 -19.53
N THR A 91 14.42 -0.06 -19.21
CA THR A 91 14.75 0.44 -17.87
C THR A 91 13.55 0.36 -16.94
N ILE A 92 12.33 0.41 -17.50
CA ILE A 92 11.07 0.22 -16.77
C ILE A 92 10.20 -0.86 -17.42
N CYS A 93 9.06 -1.19 -16.79
CA CYS A 93 8.08 -2.13 -17.34
C CYS A 93 6.64 -1.73 -17.03
N GLU A 94 5.68 -2.21 -17.81
CA GLU A 94 4.26 -1.90 -17.62
C GLU A 94 3.56 -2.71 -16.52
N GLY A 95 4.24 -3.62 -15.83
CA GLY A 95 3.57 -4.49 -14.84
C GLY A 95 3.11 -5.85 -15.40
N LYS A 96 3.30 -6.09 -16.71
CA LYS A 96 2.85 -7.29 -17.43
C LYS A 96 4.02 -8.14 -17.97
N CYS A 97 5.16 -8.16 -17.28
CA CYS A 97 6.31 -8.94 -17.72
C CYS A 97 5.94 -10.43 -17.81
N ALA A 98 6.34 -11.08 -18.91
CA ALA A 98 6.17 -12.53 -19.09
C ALA A 98 6.85 -13.32 -17.96
N MET A 99 6.22 -14.42 -17.54
CA MET A 99 6.76 -15.29 -16.49
C MET A 99 8.14 -15.84 -16.91
N GLY A 100 9.09 -15.83 -15.96
CA GLY A 100 10.45 -16.36 -16.18
C GLY A 100 11.44 -15.38 -16.79
N ARG A 101 11.02 -14.18 -17.21
CA ARG A 101 11.95 -13.11 -17.64
C ARG A 101 12.30 -12.17 -16.49
N GLN A 102 13.55 -11.69 -16.46
CA GLN A 102 13.97 -10.72 -15.46
C GLN A 102 13.28 -9.38 -15.72
N CYS A 103 12.52 -8.93 -14.73
CA CYS A 103 11.87 -7.64 -14.77
C CYS A 103 12.90 -6.52 -14.52
N PRO A 104 13.00 -5.50 -15.38
CA PRO A 104 14.00 -4.44 -15.20
C PRO A 104 13.75 -3.60 -13.95
N THR A 105 12.49 -3.48 -13.52
CA THR A 105 12.15 -2.77 -12.27
C THR A 105 12.23 -3.69 -11.04
N GLY A 106 12.38 -5.00 -11.23
CA GLY A 106 12.27 -5.99 -10.15
C GLY A 106 10.87 -6.09 -9.50
N VAL A 107 9.88 -5.33 -10.00
CA VAL A 107 8.53 -5.25 -9.40
C VAL A 107 7.62 -6.38 -9.90
N CYS A 108 7.74 -6.76 -11.16
CA CYS A 108 6.97 -7.87 -11.73
C CYS A 108 7.60 -9.19 -11.28
N ARG A 109 7.00 -9.82 -10.26
CA ARG A 109 7.25 -11.17 -9.75
C ARG A 109 8.71 -11.61 -9.91
N THR A 110 9.53 -11.28 -8.92
CA THR A 110 10.72 -12.08 -8.63
C THR A 110 10.26 -13.53 -8.54
N GLY A 111 10.79 -14.40 -9.40
CA GLY A 111 10.58 -15.85 -9.25
C GLY A 111 10.76 -16.18 -7.77
N SER A 112 9.75 -16.81 -7.18
CA SER A 112 9.77 -17.18 -5.77
C SER A 112 10.96 -18.10 -5.55
N LYS A 113 12.12 -17.53 -5.23
CA LYS A 113 13.18 -18.25 -4.55
C LYS A 113 12.67 -18.46 -3.13
N ARG A 114 11.62 -19.27 -2.97
CA ARG A 114 11.49 -20.12 -1.80
C ARG A 114 12.78 -20.91 -1.80
N GLN A 115 13.77 -20.44 -1.04
CA GLN A 115 14.86 -21.33 -0.66
C GLN A 115 14.19 -22.61 -0.16
N PRO A 116 14.58 -23.78 -0.69
CA PRO A 116 14.19 -25.03 -0.07
C PRO A 116 14.69 -24.92 1.37
N ARG A 117 13.77 -24.79 2.32
CA ARG A 117 14.11 -24.90 3.73
C ARG A 117 14.64 -26.32 3.86
N THR A 118 15.95 -26.49 4.02
CA THR A 118 16.56 -27.80 4.22
C THR A 118 15.91 -28.39 5.45
N ARG A 119 15.00 -29.35 5.26
CA ARG A 119 14.45 -30.14 6.36
C ARG A 119 15.61 -30.95 6.91
N ARG A 120 16.04 -30.61 8.13
CA ARG A 120 16.93 -31.47 8.92
C ARG A 120 16.21 -32.83 9.08
N PRO A 121 16.84 -33.97 8.77
CA PRO A 121 16.27 -35.26 9.08
C PRO A 121 16.32 -35.46 10.60
N SER A 122 15.16 -35.59 11.23
CA SER A 122 15.06 -36.09 12.60
C SER A 122 15.04 -37.61 12.51
N GLY A 123 16.14 -38.25 12.93
CA GLY A 123 16.21 -39.71 13.08
C GLY A 123 15.20 -40.20 14.12
N ALA A 124 14.62 -41.37 13.84
CA ALA A 124 13.69 -42.06 14.71
C ALA A 124 14.44 -42.96 15.72
N ALA A 125 14.08 -42.83 16.99
CA ALA A 125 14.16 -43.84 18.04
C ALA A 125 13.24 -43.29 19.16
N GLY A 126 12.08 -43.87 19.43
CA GLY A 126 11.90 -45.13 20.15
C GLY A 126 11.09 -44.77 21.41
N ALA A 127 9.95 -45.44 21.61
CA ALA A 127 9.00 -45.17 22.68
C ALA A 127 9.58 -45.51 24.07
N GLU A 128 8.99 -44.93 25.13
CA GLU A 128 8.51 -45.59 26.38
C GLU A 128 8.10 -44.51 27.40
N ALA A 129 7.09 -44.83 28.21
CA ALA A 129 6.32 -43.91 29.06
C ALA A 129 7.00 -43.58 30.40
N GLY A 130 6.69 -42.40 30.98
CA GLY A 130 7.16 -42.05 32.33
C GLY A 130 6.62 -40.73 32.86
N SER A 131 6.04 -40.80 34.05
CA SER A 131 5.29 -39.77 34.78
C SER A 131 6.12 -38.61 35.35
N ALA A 132 5.45 -37.46 35.53
CA ALA A 132 5.66 -36.42 36.56
C ALA A 132 6.93 -35.56 36.58
N GLY A 133 6.73 -34.25 36.76
CA GLY A 133 7.68 -33.40 37.48
C GLY A 133 7.95 -32.03 36.87
N LEU A 134 7.08 -31.05 37.12
CA LEU A 134 7.44 -29.63 37.05
C LEU A 134 8.53 -29.34 38.10
N LYS A 135 9.75 -28.99 37.68
CA LYS A 135 10.74 -28.33 38.55
C LYS A 135 11.42 -27.18 37.80
N ARG A 136 11.03 -25.95 38.16
CA ARG A 136 11.76 -24.70 37.95
C ARG A 136 12.86 -24.57 38.99
N SER A 137 13.97 -23.90 38.65
CA SER A 137 14.71 -22.87 39.45
C SER A 137 16.12 -22.62 38.88
N PRO A 138 16.86 -21.53 39.24
CA PRO A 138 16.53 -20.45 40.18
C PRO A 138 16.66 -19.02 39.62
N SER A 139 16.04 -18.08 40.33
CA SER A 139 16.21 -16.63 40.19
C SER A 139 17.31 -16.12 41.13
N THR A 140 18.03 -15.06 40.73
CA THR A 140 18.86 -14.23 41.62
C THR A 140 17.99 -13.17 42.32
N LEU A 141 18.14 -13.04 43.64
CA LEU A 141 17.56 -12.02 44.55
C LEU A 141 18.23 -10.64 44.29
N SER A 142 17.76 -9.44 44.65
CA SER A 142 16.86 -8.85 45.68
C SER A 142 16.34 -7.50 45.12
N THR A 143 15.28 -6.82 45.61
CA THR A 143 15.27 -5.92 46.78
C THR A 143 13.82 -5.50 47.12
N THR A 144 13.58 -5.29 48.42
CA THR A 144 12.46 -4.71 49.23
C THR A 144 11.57 -3.64 48.56
N SER A 145 10.29 -3.35 48.90
CA SER A 145 9.60 -3.28 50.21
C SER A 145 8.06 -3.06 50.07
N THR A 146 7.31 -3.71 50.98
CA THR A 146 6.06 -3.32 51.69
C THR A 146 4.79 -2.76 51.00
N ALA A 147 3.69 -3.44 51.38
CA ALA A 147 2.33 -2.96 51.71
C ALA A 147 1.21 -3.06 50.64
N SER A 148 0.35 -4.06 50.86
CA SER A 148 -1.13 -4.03 50.97
C SER A 148 -1.91 -2.97 50.17
N GLY A 149 -2.99 -3.26 49.43
CA GLY A 149 -3.85 -4.44 49.37
C GLY A 149 -4.99 -4.21 48.36
N TYR A 150 -5.82 -5.25 48.19
CA TYR A 150 -7.09 -5.29 47.45
C TYR A 150 -7.08 -5.24 45.90
N ARG A 151 -7.15 -6.45 45.33
CA ARG A 151 -7.94 -6.82 44.12
C ARG A 151 -9.45 -6.87 44.47
N PRO A 152 -10.44 -7.03 43.56
CA PRO A 152 -10.37 -7.51 42.16
C PRO A 152 -11.31 -6.82 41.12
N ARG A 153 -11.12 -7.26 39.86
CA ARG A 153 -12.02 -7.19 38.69
C ARG A 153 -13.43 -7.74 38.96
N SER A 154 -14.43 -7.15 38.28
CA SER A 154 -15.46 -7.88 37.50
C SER A 154 -16.38 -6.93 36.71
N SER A 155 -16.54 -7.17 35.40
CA SER A 155 -17.74 -6.81 34.62
C SER A 155 -18.76 -7.96 34.76
N PRO A 156 -20.09 -7.79 34.54
CA PRO A 156 -20.63 -7.73 33.16
C PRO A 156 -21.96 -6.97 32.95
N ALA A 157 -22.28 -6.77 31.65
CA ALA A 157 -23.59 -6.75 30.97
C ALA A 157 -24.80 -5.98 31.54
N GLY A 158 -25.46 -5.18 30.68
CA GLY A 158 -26.85 -4.78 30.89
C GLY A 158 -27.34 -3.68 29.96
N LEU A 159 -28.12 -4.08 28.95
CA LEU A 159 -29.00 -3.23 28.15
C LEU A 159 -29.99 -2.44 29.05
N TYR A 160 -30.21 -1.14 28.80
CA TYR A 160 -31.58 -0.59 28.73
C TYR A 160 -31.61 0.79 28.06
N SER A 161 -32.56 0.92 27.13
CA SER A 161 -32.97 2.14 26.44
C SER A 161 -33.72 3.08 27.40
N TYR A 162 -33.53 4.40 27.30
CA TYR A 162 -34.46 5.35 27.92
C TYR A 162 -34.81 6.48 26.94
N THR A 163 -36.08 6.48 26.56
CA THR A 163 -36.80 7.53 25.83
C THR A 163 -37.13 8.71 26.75
N GLY A 164 -37.14 9.94 26.22
CA GLY A 164 -38.12 10.95 26.68
C GLY A 164 -37.64 12.38 26.89
N ARG A 165 -37.97 13.23 25.89
CA ARG A 165 -38.53 14.60 25.94
C ARG A 165 -37.89 15.69 26.82
N LYS A 166 -37.60 16.83 26.18
CA LYS A 166 -38.40 18.07 26.32
C LYS A 166 -38.61 18.68 24.94
#